data_AF-A0A529LUB7-F1
#
_entry.id   AF-A0A529LUB7-F1
#
_cell.length_a   1.000
_cell.length_b   1.000
_cell.length_c   1.000
_cell.angle_alpha   90.00
_cell.angle_beta   90.00
_cell.angle_gamma   90.00
#
_symmetry.space_group_name_H-M   'P 1'
#
loop_
_entity.id
_entity.type
_entity.pdbx_description
1 polymer ?
#
loop_
_entity_poly.entity_id
_entity_poly.type
_entity_poly.pdbx_seq_one_letter_code
_entity_poly.pdbx_strand_id
1 'polypeptide(L)'
;GHVGVDGFGIGLHNSIVAPYILHYGSEEQKQKWLPKLATGELIGAIAMTEPGAGSDLQGVKTRAEKDGNHYKISGSKTFITNGQLANLIIVVTKTDPDKGAKGTSLIVVETDEVEGFQRGRNLDKIGLKSNDTSELFFNDVRVPTSNLLGHEEGKGFVQLMQQLPQERLQIGTGAIAM
;
A
#
# COMPACT_ATOMS: atom_id res chain seq x y z
N GLY A 1 8.11 3.77 26.16
CA GLY A 1 6.72 3.84 26.64
C GLY A 1 6.52 5.14 27.39
N HIS A 2 5.36 5.79 27.24
CA HIS A 2 4.75 6.79 28.16
C HIS A 2 3.50 7.49 27.60
N VAL A 3 2.88 6.97 26.54
CA VAL A 3 1.51 7.33 26.18
C VAL A 3 0.90 6.06 25.61
N GLY A 4 -0.18 5.54 26.18
CA GLY A 4 -0.87 4.31 25.75
C GLY A 4 -1.59 4.48 24.40
N VAL A 5 -0.88 5.04 23.42
CA VAL A 5 -1.37 5.32 22.07
C VAL A 5 -0.71 4.28 21.19
N ASP A 6 -1.53 3.47 20.53
CA ASP A 6 -1.04 2.48 19.58
C ASP A 6 -0.18 3.20 18.52
N GLY A 7 1.09 2.81 18.42
CA GLY A 7 1.99 3.33 17.40
C GLY A 7 1.88 2.57 16.09
N PHE A 8 1.35 1.35 16.18
CA PHE A 8 1.04 0.52 15.04
C PHE A 8 -0.30 0.95 14.46
N GLY A 9 -0.35 1.19 13.16
CA GLY A 9 -1.59 1.51 12.45
C GLY A 9 -2.45 0.26 12.31
N ILE A 10 -2.95 -0.27 13.43
CA ILE A 10 -3.66 -1.54 13.48
C ILE A 10 -4.96 -1.51 12.66
N GLY A 11 -5.64 -0.36 12.63
CA GLY A 11 -6.83 -0.15 11.79
C GLY A 11 -6.50 -0.26 10.30
N LEU A 12 -5.40 0.36 9.85
CA LEU A 12 -4.90 0.20 8.48
C LEU A 12 -4.54 -1.25 8.19
N HIS A 13 -3.79 -1.88 9.10
CA HIS A 13 -3.32 -3.24 8.92
C HIS A 13 -4.47 -4.24 8.78
N ASN A 14 -5.39 -4.26 9.75
CA ASN A 14 -6.45 -5.26 9.85
C ASN A 14 -7.66 -4.93 8.98
N SER A 15 -8.06 -3.66 8.91
CA SER A 15 -9.34 -3.26 8.31
C SER A 15 -9.19 -2.68 6.91
N ILE A 16 -7.96 -2.52 6.42
CA ILE A 16 -7.65 -2.03 5.07
C ILE A 16 -6.79 -3.04 4.31
N VAL A 17 -5.54 -3.28 4.73
CA VAL A 17 -4.58 -4.10 3.96
C VAL A 17 -5.03 -5.56 3.84
N ALA A 18 -5.39 -6.20 4.95
CA ALA A 18 -5.85 -7.59 4.92
C ALA A 18 -7.10 -7.79 4.01
N PRO A 19 -8.13 -6.93 4.04
CA PRO A 19 -9.24 -6.97 3.10
C PRO A 19 -8.85 -6.87 1.61
N TYR A 20 -7.89 -6.03 1.23
CA TYR A 20 -7.43 -5.98 -0.17
C TYR A 20 -6.89 -7.35 -0.62
N ILE A 21 -6.06 -7.99 0.22
CA ILE A 21 -5.51 -9.32 -0.07
C ILE A 21 -6.61 -10.39 -0.07
N LEU A 22 -7.52 -10.33 0.89
CA LEU A 22 -8.63 -11.28 0.99
C LEU A 22 -9.57 -11.23 -0.23
N HIS A 23 -9.91 -10.03 -0.69
CA HIS A 23 -10.88 -9.83 -1.77
C HIS A 23 -10.27 -10.01 -3.16
N TYR A 24 -9.01 -9.61 -3.34
CA TYR A 24 -8.40 -9.53 -4.68
C TYR A 24 -7.18 -10.42 -4.86
N GLY A 25 -6.65 -11.00 -3.78
CA GLY A 25 -5.53 -11.93 -3.88
C GLY A 25 -5.93 -13.24 -4.54
N SER A 26 -4.96 -13.89 -5.20
CA SER A 26 -5.09 -15.30 -5.55
C SER A 26 -5.09 -16.17 -4.28
N GLU A 27 -5.46 -17.45 -4.40
CA GLU A 27 -5.39 -18.35 -3.24
C GLU A 27 -3.96 -18.50 -2.72
N GLU A 28 -2.97 -18.53 -3.60
CA GLU A 28 -1.55 -18.58 -3.23
C GLU A 28 -1.13 -17.31 -2.46
N GLN A 29 -1.55 -16.13 -2.92
CA GLN A 29 -1.28 -14.86 -2.24
C GLN A 29 -1.94 -14.81 -0.86
N LYS A 30 -3.19 -15.27 -0.74
CA LYS A 30 -3.91 -15.34 0.55
C LYS A 30 -3.19 -16.26 1.53
N GLN A 31 -2.82 -17.46 1.10
CA GLN A 31 -2.09 -18.42 1.94
C GLN A 31 -0.68 -17.92 2.31
N LYS A 32 -0.02 -17.17 1.42
CA LYS A 32 1.30 -16.58 1.69
C LYS A 32 1.23 -15.46 2.73
N TRP A 33 0.32 -14.50 2.57
CA TRP A 33 0.38 -13.23 3.31
C TRP A 33 -0.60 -13.14 4.49
N LEU A 34 -1.83 -13.65 4.38
CA LEU A 34 -2.85 -13.45 5.43
C LEU A 34 -2.46 -14.06 6.79
N PRO A 35 -1.91 -15.29 6.86
CA PRO A 35 -1.46 -15.84 8.14
C PRO A 35 -0.36 -15.00 8.79
N LYS A 36 0.58 -14.48 7.98
CA LYS A 36 1.70 -13.68 8.46
C LYS A 36 1.29 -12.27 8.89
N LEU A 37 0.26 -11.69 8.27
CA LEU A 37 -0.37 -10.48 8.75
C LEU A 37 -1.06 -10.72 10.10
N ALA A 38 -1.78 -11.84 10.23
CA ALA A 38 -2.47 -12.19 11.49
C ALA A 38 -1.51 -12.43 12.66
N THR A 39 -0.29 -12.94 12.42
CA THR A 39 0.74 -13.10 13.46
C THR A 39 1.56 -11.84 13.71
N GLY A 40 1.47 -10.83 12.83
CA GLY A 40 2.30 -9.62 12.87
C GLY A 40 3.73 -9.82 12.35
N GLU A 41 4.07 -10.97 11.75
CA GLU A 41 5.34 -11.18 11.05
C GLU A 41 5.46 -10.23 9.86
N LEU A 42 4.35 -10.04 9.14
CA LEU A 42 4.22 -8.98 8.16
C LEU A 42 3.46 -7.81 8.78
N ILE A 43 3.88 -6.59 8.49
CA ILE A 43 3.17 -5.36 8.79
C ILE A 43 2.72 -4.72 7.47
N GLY A 44 1.41 -4.61 7.30
CA GLY A 44 0.77 -4.04 6.13
C GLY A 44 0.81 -2.50 6.05
N ALA A 45 1.04 -1.99 4.84
CA ALA A 45 0.71 -0.64 4.42
C ALA A 45 0.10 -0.62 3.01
N ILE A 46 -0.59 0.46 2.66
CA ILE A 46 -1.04 0.73 1.30
C ILE A 46 -0.52 2.10 0.85
N ALA A 47 0.17 2.12 -0.29
CA ALA A 47 0.90 3.27 -0.78
C ALA A 47 0.22 3.88 -2.01
N MET A 48 -0.76 4.76 -1.74
CA MET A 48 -1.58 5.42 -2.75
C MET A 48 -0.98 6.77 -3.15
N THR A 49 -0.90 7.67 -2.18
CA THR A 49 -0.64 9.11 -2.34
C THR A 49 0.79 9.41 -2.77
N GLU A 50 0.93 10.41 -3.64
CA GLU A 50 2.19 10.96 -4.12
C GLU A 50 2.27 12.46 -3.84
N PRO A 51 3.47 13.07 -3.80
CA PRO A 51 3.61 14.51 -3.63
C PRO A 51 2.76 15.35 -4.60
N GLY A 52 2.54 14.85 -5.82
CA GLY A 52 1.72 15.49 -6.85
C GLY A 52 0.32 14.90 -7.03
N ALA A 53 -0.08 13.87 -6.27
CA ALA A 53 -1.35 13.17 -6.47
C ALA A 53 -1.91 12.64 -5.13
N GLY A 54 -2.92 13.33 -4.60
CA GLY A 54 -3.68 12.93 -3.41
C GLY A 54 -5.16 12.74 -3.72
N SER A 55 -5.92 13.84 -3.81
CA SER A 55 -7.34 13.81 -4.18
C SER A 55 -7.57 13.31 -5.60
N ASP A 56 -6.67 13.64 -6.53
CA ASP A 56 -6.66 13.06 -7.87
C ASP A 56 -5.78 11.81 -7.91
N LEU A 57 -6.37 10.69 -7.51
CA LEU A 57 -5.68 9.39 -7.51
C LEU A 57 -5.42 8.85 -8.93
N GLN A 58 -6.06 9.41 -9.96
CA GLN A 58 -5.78 9.02 -11.34
C GLN A 58 -4.43 9.57 -11.82
N GLY A 59 -3.98 10.68 -11.24
CA GLY A 59 -2.73 11.37 -11.55
C GLY A 59 -1.45 10.75 -10.95
N VAL A 60 -1.53 9.57 -10.33
CA VAL A 60 -0.33 8.87 -9.83
C VAL A 60 0.67 8.59 -10.95
N LYS A 61 1.96 8.81 -10.67
CA LYS A 61 3.08 8.70 -11.61
C LYS A 61 4.00 7.52 -11.31
N THR A 62 3.92 6.92 -10.13
CA THR A 62 4.65 5.68 -9.83
C THR A 62 4.25 4.64 -10.85
N ARG A 63 5.24 4.09 -11.56
CA ARG A 63 5.01 3.16 -12.67
C ARG A 63 5.52 1.77 -12.33
N ALA A 64 4.87 0.78 -12.91
CA ALA A 64 5.31 -0.61 -12.87
C ALA A 64 5.37 -1.12 -14.31
N GLU A 65 6.59 -1.28 -14.81
CA GLU A 65 6.83 -1.76 -16.17
C GLU A 65 7.07 -3.26 -16.13
N LYS A 66 6.43 -4.03 -17.02
CA LYS A 66 6.75 -5.45 -17.18
C LYS A 66 8.13 -5.61 -17.81
N ASP A 67 8.98 -6.41 -17.18
CA ASP A 67 10.29 -6.83 -17.65
C ASP A 67 10.41 -8.35 -17.48
N GLY A 68 10.00 -9.07 -18.53
CA GLY A 68 9.87 -10.53 -18.52
C GLY A 68 8.82 -11.01 -17.53
N ASN A 69 9.24 -11.84 -16.57
CA ASN A 69 8.41 -12.37 -15.48
C ASN A 69 8.42 -11.49 -14.22
N HIS A 70 8.91 -10.25 -14.31
CA HIS A 70 8.93 -9.30 -13.20
C HIS A 70 8.26 -7.98 -13.58
N TYR A 71 7.83 -7.23 -12.58
CA TYR A 71 7.59 -5.79 -12.66
C TYR A 71 8.82 -5.05 -12.16
N LYS A 72 9.15 -3.94 -12.82
CA LYS A 72 10.10 -2.95 -12.36
C LYS A 72 9.34 -1.70 -11.92
N ILE A 73 9.37 -1.41 -10.62
CA ILE A 73 8.59 -0.33 -10.00
C ILE A 73 9.49 0.88 -9.73
N SER A 74 9.07 2.03 -10.26
CA SER A 74 9.81 3.28 -10.11
C SER A 74 8.88 4.45 -9.76
N GLY A 75 9.18 5.14 -8.67
CA GLY A 75 8.41 6.29 -8.20
C GLY A 75 8.60 6.60 -6.71
N SER A 76 7.70 7.43 -6.18
CA SER A 76 7.73 7.85 -4.78
C SER A 76 6.33 8.02 -4.24
N LYS A 77 6.13 7.63 -2.98
CA LYS A 77 4.88 7.75 -2.24
C LYS A 77 5.09 8.62 -1.02
N THR A 78 4.05 9.30 -0.57
CA THR A 78 4.08 10.18 0.62
C THR A 78 2.81 10.03 1.44
N PHE A 79 2.88 10.40 2.71
CA PHE A 79 1.82 10.20 3.71
C PHE A 79 1.48 8.72 3.94
N ILE A 80 2.46 7.82 3.86
CA ILE A 80 2.20 6.38 4.01
C ILE A 80 2.24 6.00 5.49
N THR A 81 1.06 5.74 6.05
CA THR A 81 0.90 5.17 7.40
C THR A 81 1.56 3.79 7.48
N ASN A 82 2.21 3.50 8.61
CA ASN A 82 3.10 2.35 8.80
C ASN A 82 4.34 2.37 7.87
N GLY A 83 4.66 3.49 7.22
CA GLY A 83 5.76 3.57 6.25
C GLY A 83 7.17 3.26 6.80
N GLN A 84 7.42 3.38 8.10
CA GLN A 84 8.66 2.94 8.76
C GLN A 84 8.65 1.44 9.09
N LEU A 85 7.49 0.92 9.50
CA LEU A 85 7.37 -0.43 10.06
C LEU A 85 6.95 -1.49 9.02
N ALA A 86 6.26 -1.09 7.95
CA ALA A 86 5.62 -2.00 7.02
C ALA A 86 6.60 -2.71 6.10
N ASN A 87 6.61 -4.05 6.17
CA ASN A 87 7.34 -4.93 5.28
C ASN A 87 6.47 -5.64 4.23
N LEU A 88 5.16 -5.40 4.22
CA LEU A 88 4.25 -5.77 3.13
C LEU A 88 3.48 -4.53 2.67
N ILE A 89 3.74 -4.05 1.45
CA ILE A 89 3.17 -2.81 0.94
C ILE A 89 2.39 -3.05 -0.34
N ILE A 90 1.10 -2.71 -0.33
CA ILE A 90 0.28 -2.65 -1.55
C ILE A 90 0.57 -1.31 -2.22
N VAL A 91 1.28 -1.32 -3.35
CA VAL A 91 1.67 -0.11 -4.06
C VAL A 91 0.69 0.16 -5.20
N VAL A 92 0.12 1.36 -5.24
CA VAL A 92 -0.68 1.84 -6.37
C VAL A 92 0.26 2.33 -7.46
N THR A 93 0.22 1.69 -8.64
CA THR A 93 1.12 1.99 -9.76
C THR A 93 0.35 2.18 -11.06
N LYS A 94 0.97 2.87 -12.02
CA LYS A 94 0.58 2.84 -13.42
C LYS A 94 1.30 1.70 -14.13
N THR A 95 0.53 0.73 -14.61
CA THR A 95 1.01 -0.28 -15.57
C THR A 95 0.78 0.16 -17.01
N ASP A 96 -0.17 1.07 -17.24
CA ASP A 96 -0.41 1.70 -18.56
C ASP A 96 -0.74 3.19 -18.38
N PRO A 97 0.23 4.10 -18.49
CA PRO A 97 0.02 5.54 -18.25
C PRO A 97 -1.03 6.18 -19.16
N ASP A 98 -1.21 5.68 -20.38
CA ASP A 98 -2.08 6.27 -21.40
C ASP A 98 -3.56 5.97 -21.17
N LYS A 99 -3.87 5.02 -20.28
CA LYS A 99 -5.25 4.58 -19.97
C LYS A 99 -5.89 5.27 -18.77
N GLY A 100 -5.25 6.30 -18.19
CA GLY A 100 -5.79 7.02 -17.03
C GLY A 100 -6.12 6.05 -15.87
N ALA A 101 -7.34 6.11 -15.32
CA ALA A 101 -7.79 5.19 -14.27
C ALA A 101 -7.69 3.70 -14.63
N LYS A 102 -7.95 3.34 -15.90
CA LYS A 102 -7.88 1.94 -16.38
C LYS A 102 -6.45 1.43 -16.54
N GLY A 103 -5.47 2.31 -16.35
CA GLY A 103 -4.05 1.99 -16.37
C GLY A 103 -3.45 1.78 -14.99
N THR A 104 -4.25 1.89 -13.93
CA THR A 104 -3.80 1.75 -12.55
C THR A 104 -3.90 0.30 -12.10
N SER A 105 -2.86 -0.22 -11.47
CA SER A 105 -2.78 -1.57 -10.88
C SER A 105 -2.32 -1.50 -9.43
N LEU A 106 -2.59 -2.57 -8.68
CA LEU A 106 -2.08 -2.77 -7.32
C LEU A 106 -1.02 -3.87 -7.37
N ILE A 107 0.19 -3.58 -6.88
CA ILE A 107 1.28 -4.54 -6.83
C ILE A 107 1.82 -4.60 -5.41
N VAL A 108 1.94 -5.82 -4.89
CA VAL A 108 2.40 -6.06 -3.52
C VAL A 108 3.93 -6.17 -3.49
N VAL A 109 4.55 -5.45 -2.57
CA VAL A 109 6.00 -5.43 -2.37
C VAL A 109 6.33 -5.90 -0.96
N GLU A 110 7.08 -6.99 -0.86
CA GLU A 110 7.71 -7.45 0.38
C GLU A 110 9.05 -6.74 0.52
N THR A 111 9.12 -5.70 1.36
CA THR A 111 10.24 -4.75 1.32
C THR A 111 11.57 -5.36 1.73
N ASP A 112 11.53 -6.42 2.54
CA ASP A 112 12.71 -7.11 3.05
C ASP A 112 13.29 -8.08 2.01
N GLU A 113 12.55 -8.38 0.93
CA GLU A 113 12.93 -9.31 -0.14
C GLU A 113 13.39 -8.59 -1.42
N VAL A 114 13.41 -7.25 -1.44
CA VAL A 114 13.67 -6.47 -2.66
C VAL A 114 14.78 -5.43 -2.48
N GLU A 115 15.54 -5.21 -3.55
CA GLU A 115 16.48 -4.11 -3.67
C GLU A 115 15.80 -2.86 -4.27
N GLY A 116 16.41 -1.68 -4.08
CA GLY A 116 15.93 -0.42 -4.65
C GLY A 116 14.77 0.24 -3.91
N PHE A 117 14.25 -0.39 -2.85
CA PHE A 117 13.27 0.20 -1.95
C PHE A 117 13.97 0.99 -0.84
N GLN A 118 13.49 2.20 -0.57
CA GLN A 118 14.03 3.03 0.51
C GLN A 118 12.91 3.75 1.26
N ARG A 119 13.03 3.76 2.59
CA ARG A 119 12.17 4.58 3.46
C ARG A 119 12.76 5.98 3.58
N GLY A 120 11.90 6.97 3.36
CA GLY A 120 12.22 8.38 3.55
C GLY A 120 11.99 8.85 4.97
N ARG A 121 11.74 10.15 5.11
CA ARG A 121 11.53 10.79 6.39
C ARG A 121 10.22 10.31 7.03
N ASN A 122 10.27 10.00 8.33
CA ASN A 122 9.06 9.94 9.16
C ASN A 122 8.58 11.37 9.41
N LEU A 123 7.38 11.69 8.94
CA LEU A 123 6.84 13.04 8.93
C LEU A 123 6.52 13.52 10.35
N ASP A 124 6.90 14.76 10.65
CA ASP A 124 6.46 15.44 11.86
C ASP A 124 4.99 15.87 11.69
N LYS A 125 4.15 15.44 12.63
CA LYS A 125 2.69 15.53 12.54
C LYS A 125 2.12 16.26 13.75
N ILE A 126 1.07 17.05 13.50
CA ILE A 126 0.32 17.75 14.55
C ILE A 126 -0.35 16.78 15.55
N GLY A 127 -0.72 15.58 15.10
CA GLY A 127 -1.39 14.53 15.88
C GLY A 127 -1.00 13.13 15.40
N LEU A 128 -1.57 12.09 16.00
CA LEU A 128 -1.21 10.67 15.74
C LEU A 128 0.31 10.44 15.80
N LYS A 129 0.98 11.04 16.79
CA LYS A 129 2.46 11.07 16.87
C LYS A 129 3.10 9.69 17.02
N SER A 130 2.40 8.74 17.63
CA SER A 130 2.85 7.35 17.77
C SER A 130 2.82 6.61 16.44
N ASN A 131 1.90 6.98 15.53
CA ASN A 131 1.69 6.26 14.30
C ASN A 131 2.62 6.80 13.22
N ASP A 132 3.55 5.99 12.74
CA ASP A 132 4.54 6.46 11.79
C ASP A 132 3.91 6.74 10.42
N THR A 133 4.41 7.78 9.74
CA THR A 133 3.88 8.20 8.44
C THR A 133 5.04 8.68 7.60
N SER A 134 5.31 8.00 6.49
CA SER A 134 6.59 8.20 5.79
C SER A 134 6.45 8.43 4.30
N GLU A 135 7.52 8.98 3.76
CA GLU A 135 7.81 8.90 2.33
C GLU A 135 8.41 7.53 2.01
N LEU A 136 8.06 6.98 0.85
CA LEU A 136 8.62 5.72 0.34
C LEU A 136 9.15 5.95 -1.07
N PHE A 137 10.32 5.40 -1.36
CA PHE A 137 10.97 5.52 -2.66
C PHE A 137 11.17 4.14 -3.26
N PHE A 138 10.85 4.03 -4.55
CA PHE A 138 11.00 2.83 -5.36
C PHE A 138 11.92 3.19 -6.51
N ASN A 139 13.14 2.67 -6.51
CA ASN A 139 14.13 2.85 -7.57
C ASN A 139 14.35 1.53 -8.29
N ASP A 140 13.58 1.31 -9.37
CA ASP A 140 13.61 0.09 -10.17
C ASP A 140 13.47 -1.21 -9.35
N VAL A 141 12.60 -1.17 -8.33
CA VAL A 141 12.29 -2.32 -7.46
C VAL A 141 11.71 -3.45 -8.30
N ARG A 142 12.32 -4.63 -8.26
CA ARG A 142 11.89 -5.80 -9.03
C ARG A 142 11.05 -6.74 -8.18
N VAL A 143 9.84 -7.05 -8.64
CA VAL A 143 8.96 -8.07 -8.02
C VAL A 143 8.41 -9.02 -9.07
N PRO A 144 8.15 -10.30 -8.75
CA PRO A 144 7.53 -11.22 -9.70
C PRO A 144 6.17 -10.71 -10.22
N THR A 145 5.79 -11.06 -11.44
CA THR A 145 4.47 -10.68 -11.97
C THR A 145 3.31 -11.26 -11.17
N SER A 146 3.55 -12.34 -10.42
CA SER A 146 2.61 -12.94 -9.46
C SER A 146 2.32 -12.04 -8.25
N ASN A 147 3.02 -10.92 -8.07
CA ASN A 147 2.72 -9.94 -7.01
C ASN A 147 1.64 -8.92 -7.43
N LEU A 148 1.13 -8.99 -8.65
CA LEU A 148 -0.07 -8.26 -9.07
C LEU A 148 -1.26 -8.70 -8.20
N LEU A 149 -1.97 -7.75 -7.61
CA LEU A 149 -3.16 -8.02 -6.82
C LEU A 149 -4.42 -7.93 -7.70
N GLY A 150 -5.03 -9.07 -7.96
CA GLY A 150 -6.12 -9.24 -8.92
C GLY A 150 -5.71 -10.09 -10.14
N HIS A 151 -6.67 -10.41 -10.99
CA HIS A 151 -6.45 -11.33 -12.13
C HIS A 151 -5.75 -10.70 -13.33
N GLU A 152 -5.86 -9.37 -13.49
CA GLU A 152 -5.30 -8.65 -14.63
C GLU A 152 -4.93 -7.20 -14.27
N GLU A 153 -4.03 -6.61 -15.04
CA GLU A 153 -3.61 -5.21 -14.89
C GLU A 153 -4.78 -4.24 -15.13
N GLY A 154 -4.68 -3.02 -14.61
CA GLY A 154 -5.64 -1.96 -14.86
C GLY A 154 -6.91 -2.01 -13.99
N LYS A 155 -7.01 -2.99 -13.08
CA LYS A 155 -8.13 -3.11 -12.13
C LYS A 155 -7.93 -2.35 -10.83
N GLY A 156 -6.73 -1.83 -10.59
CA GLY A 156 -6.36 -1.18 -9.34
C GLY A 156 -7.29 -0.04 -8.96
N PHE A 157 -7.65 0.81 -9.91
CA PHE A 157 -8.56 1.93 -9.61
C PHE A 157 -9.96 1.46 -9.16
N VAL A 158 -10.50 0.42 -9.80
CA VAL A 158 -11.82 -0.14 -9.43
C VAL A 158 -11.76 -0.81 -8.05
N GLN A 159 -10.70 -1.57 -7.78
CA GLN A 159 -10.47 -2.20 -6.48
C GLN A 159 -10.42 -1.15 -5.37
N LEU A 160 -9.67 -0.06 -5.58
CA LEU A 160 -9.59 1.07 -4.65
C LEU A 160 -10.98 1.69 -4.41
N MET A 161 -11.75 1.99 -5.48
CA MET A 161 -13.09 2.58 -5.33
C MET A 161 -14.08 1.68 -4.59
N GLN A 162 -13.90 0.36 -4.64
CA GLN A 162 -14.72 -0.59 -3.90
C GLN A 162 -14.34 -0.68 -2.41
N GLN A 163 -13.06 -0.52 -2.05
CA GLN A 163 -12.60 -0.62 -0.66
C GLN A 163 -12.67 0.72 0.09
N LEU A 164 -12.44 1.86 -0.58
CA LEU A 164 -12.43 3.19 0.06
C LEU A 164 -13.68 3.50 0.90
N PRO A 165 -14.92 3.11 0.53
CA PRO A 165 -16.07 3.29 1.42
C PRO A 165 -15.92 2.61 2.78
N GLN A 166 -15.37 1.39 2.82
CA GLN A 166 -15.07 0.67 4.06
C GLN A 166 -13.95 1.37 4.84
N GLU A 167 -12.88 1.82 4.17
CA GLU A 167 -11.79 2.57 4.80
C GLU A 167 -12.30 3.86 5.47
N ARG A 168 -13.19 4.58 4.78
CA ARG A 168 -13.83 5.80 5.30
C ARG A 168 -14.73 5.52 6.49
N LEU A 169 -15.48 4.42 6.47
CA LEU A 169 -16.28 4.00 7.61
C LEU A 169 -15.39 3.74 8.83
N GLN A 170 -14.27 3.04 8.66
CA GLN A 170 -13.30 2.80 9.73
C GLN A 170 -12.79 4.11 10.34
N ILE A 171 -12.42 5.08 9.50
CA ILE A 171 -11.99 6.42 9.95
C ILE A 171 -13.11 7.10 10.74
N GLY A 172 -14.36 7.03 10.26
CA GLY A 172 -15.53 7.58 10.95
C GLY A 172 -15.75 6.97 12.33
N THR A 173 -15.65 5.64 12.46
CA THR A 173 -15.72 4.94 13.75
C THR A 173 -14.59 5.38 14.67
N GLY A 174 -13.36 5.52 14.15
CA GLY A 174 -12.22 6.02 14.92
C GLY A 174 -12.45 7.44 15.44
N ALA A 175 -13.02 8.33 14.62
CA ALA A 175 -13.30 9.71 15.01
C ALA A 175 -14.35 9.85 16.12
N ILE A 176 -15.30 8.91 16.20
CA ILE A 176 -16.33 8.91 17.26
C ILE A 176 -15.79 8.34 18.58
N ALA A 177 -14.83 7.41 18.51
CA ALA A 177 -14.30 6.69 19.67
C ALA A 177 -13.14 7.40 20.38
N MET A 178 -12.52 8.39 19.73
CA MET A 178 -11.42 9.21 20.29
C MET A 178 -11.93 10.39 21.11
#